data_AF-A0A949GES7-F1
#
_entry.id   AF-A0A949GES7-F1
#
_cell.length_a   1.000
_cell.length_b   1.000
_cell.length_c   1.000
_cell.angle_alpha   90.00
_cell.angle_beta   90.00
_cell.angle_gamma   90.00
#
_symmetry.space_group_name_H-M   'P 1'
#
loop_
_entity.id
_entity.type
_entity.pdbx_description
1 polymer ?
#
loop_
_entity_poly.entity_id
_entity_poly.type
_entity_poly.pdbx_seq_one_letter_code
_entity_poly.pdbx_strand_id
1 'polypeptide(L)'
;QADTGTKMIHLGKNTRSRIIAKTISAGKSDSTYRGAVKILPRAEGARNFTQCDSLLIGDRCGAHTVPYIECKNNSAALEHEATTSKISEDQLFYCQQRGLSEEEAVALIVNGFCREVMQNLPMEFAVEAQKLVGISLEGSVG
;
A
#
# COMPACT_ATOMS: atom_id res chain seq x y z
N GLN A 1 3.99 7.92 -13.30
CA GLN A 1 5.12 7.76 -12.37
C GLN A 1 4.72 8.40 -11.05
N ALA A 2 4.95 7.73 -9.92
CA ALA A 2 4.62 8.26 -8.59
C ALA A 2 5.77 7.96 -7.60
N ASP A 3 6.16 8.94 -6.78
CA ASP A 3 7.02 8.74 -5.60
C ASP A 3 6.28 9.33 -4.39
N THR A 4 5.81 8.45 -3.52
CA THR A 4 4.94 8.80 -2.39
C THR A 4 5.44 8.11 -1.12
N GLY A 5 5.06 8.61 0.04
CA GLY A 5 5.42 7.97 1.29
C GLY A 5 5.14 8.83 2.50
N THR A 6 5.84 8.55 3.59
CA THR A 6 5.61 9.21 4.87
C THR A 6 6.90 9.34 5.67
N LYS A 7 6.92 10.28 6.61
CA LYS A 7 8.01 10.47 7.56
C LYS A 7 7.48 10.49 8.98
N MET A 8 7.87 9.51 9.78
CA MET A 8 7.58 9.45 11.21
C MET A 8 8.82 9.83 12.00
N ILE A 9 8.75 10.92 12.76
CA ILE A 9 9.86 11.42 13.57
C ILE A 9 9.46 11.34 15.04
N HIS A 10 10.03 10.39 15.77
CA HIS A 10 9.76 10.15 17.18
C HIS A 10 10.72 10.98 18.04
N LEU A 11 10.18 12.00 18.70
CA LEU A 11 10.93 12.95 19.55
C LEU A 11 10.78 12.64 21.05
N GLY A 12 9.54 12.39 21.48
CA GLY A 12 9.17 12.18 22.87
C GLY A 12 9.11 10.71 23.28
N LYS A 13 9.03 10.48 24.59
CA LYS A 13 8.88 9.13 25.17
C LYS A 13 7.54 8.51 24.79
N ASN A 14 7.51 7.17 24.69
CA ASN A 14 6.32 6.34 24.47
C ASN A 14 5.50 6.71 23.22
N THR A 15 6.14 7.32 22.22
CA THR A 15 5.50 7.69 20.96
C THR A 15 5.22 6.45 20.10
N ARG A 16 4.09 6.46 19.38
CA ARG A 16 3.66 5.34 18.53
C ARG A 16 3.34 5.81 17.12
N SER A 17 3.71 5.03 16.12
CA SER A 17 3.30 5.25 14.74
C SER A 17 2.94 3.93 14.07
N ARG A 18 1.95 3.98 13.18
CA ARG A 18 1.57 2.87 12.30
C ARG A 18 1.51 3.43 10.88
N ILE A 19 2.22 2.79 9.95
CA ILE A 19 2.24 3.15 8.55
C ILE A 19 1.71 1.94 7.77
N ILE A 20 0.62 2.14 7.03
CA ILE A 20 0.11 1.17 6.06
C ILE A 20 0.13 1.87 4.71
N ALA A 21 0.91 1.34 3.77
CA ALA A 21 0.97 1.80 2.40
C ALA A 21 0.58 0.67 1.46
N LYS A 22 -0.41 0.92 0.60
CA LYS A 22 -0.84 0.02 -0.46
C LYS A 22 -0.55 0.73 -1.79
N THR A 23 0.35 0.19 -2.58
CA THR A 23 0.73 0.74 -3.88
C THR A 23 0.19 -0.16 -4.98
N ILE A 24 -0.45 0.43 -6.00
CA ILE A 24 -0.89 -0.29 -7.19
C ILE A 24 -0.15 0.31 -8.38
N SER A 25 0.41 -0.56 -9.22
CA SER A 25 1.11 -0.17 -10.44
C SER A 25 0.51 -0.95 -11.62
N ALA A 26 0.19 -0.24 -12.70
CA ALA A 26 -0.49 -0.81 -13.86
C ALA A 26 0.11 -0.32 -15.19
N GLY A 27 -0.08 -1.10 -16.26
CA GLY A 27 0.36 -0.74 -17.61
C GLY A 27 1.88 -0.58 -17.69
N LYS A 28 2.34 0.65 -17.95
CA LYS A 28 3.78 1.01 -18.02
C LYS A 28 4.21 1.97 -16.90
N SER A 29 3.47 1.99 -15.80
CA SER A 29 3.74 2.90 -14.69
C SER A 29 4.81 2.37 -13.75
N ASP A 30 5.55 3.31 -13.15
CA ASP A 30 6.43 3.07 -12.02
C ASP A 30 5.92 3.83 -10.80
N SER A 31 5.75 3.10 -9.71
CA SER A 31 5.31 3.63 -8.42
C SER A 31 6.34 3.31 -7.35
N THR A 32 6.78 4.32 -6.61
CA THR A 32 7.76 4.19 -5.53
C THR A 32 7.11 4.59 -4.21
N TYR A 33 7.16 3.71 -3.23
CA TYR A 33 6.98 4.07 -1.84
C TYR A 33 8.33 4.45 -1.21
N ARG A 34 8.43 5.65 -0.64
CA ARG A 34 9.61 6.17 0.06
C ARG A 34 9.25 6.60 1.48
N GLY A 35 9.49 5.70 2.43
CA GLY A 35 9.19 5.93 3.84
C GLY A 35 10.42 6.30 4.66
N ALA A 36 10.27 7.14 5.69
CA ALA A 36 11.30 7.35 6.69
C ALA A 36 10.77 7.24 8.12
N VAL A 37 11.40 6.43 8.96
CA VAL A 37 11.13 6.32 10.39
C VAL A 37 12.39 6.69 11.16
N LYS A 38 12.31 7.74 11.96
CA LYS A 38 13.43 8.26 12.74
C LYS A 38 13.09 8.27 14.23
N ILE A 39 13.88 7.54 15.03
CA ILE A 39 13.79 7.51 16.48
C ILE A 39 14.95 8.30 17.09
N LEU A 40 14.65 9.40 17.76
CA LEU A 40 15.68 10.24 18.40
C LEU A 40 16.09 9.67 19.78
N PRO A 41 17.28 10.05 20.30
CA PRO A 41 17.79 9.52 21.57
C PRO A 41 16.84 9.67 22.76
N ARG A 42 15.99 10.70 22.79
CA ARG A 42 15.03 10.96 23.88
C ARG A 42 13.73 10.16 23.77
N ALA A 43 13.49 9.49 22.65
CA ALA A 43 12.26 8.75 22.36
C ALA A 43 12.27 7.35 22.98
N GLU A 44 12.40 7.29 24.30
CA GLU A 44 12.37 6.06 25.07
C GLU A 44 11.02 5.36 24.93
N GLY A 45 11.01 4.05 24.72
CA GLY A 45 9.78 3.26 24.54
C GLY A 45 9.01 3.55 23.25
N ALA A 46 9.65 4.18 22.25
CA ALA A 46 9.02 4.44 20.96
C ALA A 46 8.66 3.14 20.22
N ARG A 47 7.53 3.14 19.51
CA ARG A 47 7.08 2.00 18.71
C ARG A 47 6.68 2.40 17.30
N ASN A 48 7.08 1.63 16.32
CA ASN A 48 6.64 1.77 14.93
C ASN A 48 6.29 0.40 14.35
N PHE A 49 5.21 0.39 13.57
CA PHE A 49 4.90 -0.70 12.65
C PHE A 49 4.71 -0.08 11.26
N THR A 50 5.43 -0.62 10.27
CA THR A 50 5.34 -0.20 8.87
C THR A 50 5.04 -1.39 8.00
N GLN A 51 3.99 -1.29 7.19
CA GLN A 51 3.60 -2.30 6.21
C GLN A 51 3.46 -1.64 4.84
N CYS A 52 4.21 -2.15 3.88
CA CYS A 52 4.27 -1.65 2.51
C CYS A 52 3.91 -2.76 1.53
N ASP A 53 2.66 -2.80 1.09
CA ASP A 53 2.24 -3.80 0.11
C ASP A 53 2.14 -3.16 -1.28
N SER A 54 2.60 -3.89 -2.29
CA SER A 54 2.57 -3.48 -3.69
C SER A 54 1.81 -4.51 -4.54
N LEU A 55 0.93 -4.04 -5.41
CA LEU A 55 0.20 -4.85 -6.38
C LEU A 55 0.57 -4.41 -7.80
N LEU A 56 1.09 -5.35 -8.59
CA LEU A 56 1.39 -5.15 -10.01
C LEU A 56 0.26 -5.70 -10.88
N ILE A 57 -0.16 -4.89 -11.85
CA ILE A 57 -1.17 -5.23 -12.86
C ILE A 57 -0.49 -5.17 -14.24
N GLY A 58 -0.28 -6.35 -14.82
CA GLY A 58 0.49 -6.52 -16.06
C GLY A 58 1.98 -6.84 -15.81
N ASP A 59 2.75 -6.86 -16.90
CA ASP A 59 4.16 -7.28 -16.95
C ASP A 59 5.15 -6.14 -17.25
N ARG A 60 4.65 -4.94 -17.58
CA ARG A 60 5.45 -3.76 -17.97
C ARG A 60 5.46 -2.64 -16.93
N CYS A 61 4.93 -2.88 -15.73
CA CYS A 61 4.90 -1.90 -14.64
C CYS A 61 5.91 -2.25 -13.54
N GLY A 62 6.26 -1.24 -12.72
CA GLY A 62 7.19 -1.37 -11.60
C GLY A 62 6.58 -0.85 -10.30
N ALA A 63 6.89 -1.53 -9.19
CA ALA A 63 6.57 -1.08 -7.84
C ALA A 63 7.80 -1.20 -6.95
N HIS A 64 8.26 -0.07 -6.41
CA HIS A 64 9.52 0.06 -5.68
C HIS A 64 9.24 0.45 -4.24
N THR A 65 9.96 -0.15 -3.28
CA THR A 65 9.85 0.20 -1.85
C THR A 65 11.22 0.59 -1.33
N VAL A 66 11.34 1.84 -0.85
CA VAL A 66 12.59 2.44 -0.37
C VAL A 66 12.41 2.92 1.07
N PRO A 67 12.65 2.05 2.07
CA PRO A 67 12.54 2.42 3.48
C PRO A 67 13.82 3.06 4.02
N TYR A 68 13.68 4.10 4.83
CA TYR A 68 14.75 4.70 5.62
C TYR A 68 14.42 4.51 7.11
N ILE A 69 15.25 3.78 7.84
CA ILE A 69 15.07 3.58 9.28
C ILE A 69 16.33 4.07 10.01
N GLU A 70 16.17 5.09 10.85
CA GLU A 70 17.23 5.62 11.72
C GLU A 70 16.80 5.48 13.17
N CYS A 71 17.41 4.57 13.92
CA CYS A 71 17.11 4.37 15.33
C CYS A 71 18.30 4.78 16.20
N LYS A 72 18.11 5.78 17.08
CA LYS A 72 19.11 6.25 18.04
C LYS A 72 18.70 6.00 19.50
N ASN A 73 17.77 5.08 19.74
CA ASN A 73 17.32 4.72 21.08
C ASN A 73 17.17 3.19 21.19
N ASN A 74 17.82 2.59 22.19
CA ASN A 74 17.88 1.14 22.40
C ASN A 74 16.59 0.51 22.94
N SER A 75 15.69 1.32 23.49
CA SER A 75 14.39 0.87 24.03
C SER A 75 13.26 0.85 22.99
N ALA A 76 13.55 1.27 21.76
CA ALA A 76 12.55 1.36 20.70
C ALA A 76 12.27 -0.02 20.06
N ALA A 77 11.01 -0.24 19.67
CA ALA A 77 10.60 -1.39 18.88
C ALA A 77 10.11 -0.94 17.50
N LEU A 78 10.68 -1.51 16.44
CA LEU A 78 10.45 -1.11 15.05
C LEU A 78 10.23 -2.38 14.23
N GLU A 79 9.13 -2.44 13.50
CA GLU A 79 8.81 -3.53 12.58
C GLU A 79 8.54 -2.94 11.19
N HIS A 80 9.14 -3.53 10.16
CA HIS A 80 8.93 -3.15 8.77
C HIS A 80 8.70 -4.40 7.92
N GLU A 81 7.55 -4.46 7.27
CA GLU A 81 7.17 -5.52 6.36
C GLU A 81 6.88 -4.93 4.98
N ALA A 82 7.32 -5.62 3.94
CA ALA A 82 7.04 -5.24 2.57
C ALA A 82 6.70 -6.48 1.73
N THR A 83 5.54 -6.44 1.07
CA THR A 83 5.03 -7.55 0.25
C THR A 83 4.78 -7.08 -1.17
N THR A 84 5.17 -7.87 -2.16
CA THR A 84 4.86 -7.61 -3.56
C THR A 84 3.99 -8.73 -4.10
N SER A 85 2.87 -8.38 -4.70
CA SER A 85 1.91 -9.29 -5.31
C SER A 85 1.64 -8.88 -6.75
N LYS A 86 1.32 -9.85 -7.60
CA LYS A 86 0.83 -9.63 -8.97
C LYS A 86 -0.57 -10.22 -9.06
N ILE A 87 -1.46 -9.59 -9.82
CA ILE A 87 -2.74 -10.23 -10.14
C ILE A 87 -2.45 -11.49 -10.97
N SER A 88 -2.86 -12.64 -10.44
CA SER A 88 -2.66 -13.93 -11.09
C SER A 88 -3.65 -14.12 -12.24
N GLU A 89 -3.16 -14.65 -13.37
CA GLU A 89 -4.02 -15.04 -14.49
C GLU A 89 -5.06 -16.08 -14.07
N ASP A 90 -4.70 -17.02 -13.19
CA ASP A 90 -5.63 -18.01 -12.64
C ASP A 90 -6.74 -17.36 -11.79
N GLN A 91 -6.41 -16.32 -11.03
CA GLN A 91 -7.40 -15.57 -10.24
C GLN A 91 -8.38 -14.82 -11.16
N LEU A 92 -7.87 -14.18 -12.22
CA LEU A 92 -8.70 -13.51 -13.22
C LEU A 92 -9.59 -14.52 -13.95
N PHE A 93 -9.01 -15.62 -14.41
CA PHE A 93 -9.73 -16.69 -15.09
C PHE A 93 -10.83 -17.28 -14.20
N TYR A 94 -10.55 -17.49 -12.91
CA TYR A 94 -11.54 -17.97 -11.95
C TYR A 94 -12.72 -16.98 -11.81
N CYS A 95 -12.44 -15.68 -11.67
CA CYS A 95 -13.48 -14.65 -11.62
C CYS A 95 -14.31 -14.60 -12.91
N GLN A 96 -13.66 -14.68 -14.07
CA GLN A 96 -14.34 -14.67 -15.37
C GLN A 96 -15.22 -15.89 -15.58
N GLN A 97 -14.78 -17.09 -15.14
CA GLN A 97 -15.64 -18.28 -15.16
C GLN A 97 -16.90 -18.14 -14.28
N ARG A 98 -16.90 -17.23 -13.31
CA ARG A 98 -18.09 -16.90 -12.50
C ARG A 98 -18.96 -15.80 -13.11
N GLY A 99 -18.68 -15.39 -14.35
CA GLY A 99 -19.49 -14.44 -15.10
C GLY A 99 -19.11 -12.97 -14.89
N LEU A 100 -18.00 -12.69 -14.20
CA LEU A 100 -17.45 -11.33 -14.10
C LEU A 100 -16.71 -10.97 -15.39
N SER A 101 -16.83 -9.73 -15.84
CA SER A 101 -15.91 -9.20 -16.85
C SER A 101 -14.48 -9.15 -16.29
N GLU A 102 -13.49 -9.02 -17.17
CA GLU A 102 -12.09 -8.84 -16.74
C GLU A 102 -11.93 -7.59 -15.86
N GLU A 103 -12.59 -6.49 -16.22
CA GLU A 103 -12.58 -5.24 -15.48
C GLU A 103 -13.22 -5.39 -14.10
N GLU A 104 -14.37 -6.08 -14.01
CA GLU A 104 -15.03 -6.38 -12.74
C GLU A 104 -14.16 -7.28 -11.85
N ALA A 105 -13.47 -8.26 -12.43
CA ALA A 105 -12.55 -9.13 -11.71
C ALA A 105 -11.35 -8.35 -11.15
N VAL A 106 -10.72 -7.49 -11.96
CA VAL A 106 -9.61 -6.63 -11.51
C VAL A 106 -10.07 -5.68 -10.41
N ALA A 107 -11.22 -5.02 -10.59
CA ALA A 107 -11.77 -4.10 -9.60
C ALA A 107 -12.07 -4.81 -8.27
N LEU A 108 -12.58 -6.04 -8.31
CA LEU A 108 -12.82 -6.86 -7.11
C LEU A 108 -11.50 -7.15 -6.36
N ILE A 109 -10.47 -7.59 -7.08
CA ILE A 109 -9.16 -7.94 -6.49
C ILE A 109 -8.50 -6.69 -5.90
N VAL A 110 -8.48 -5.58 -6.64
CA VAL A 110 -7.90 -4.31 -6.20
C VAL A 110 -8.63 -3.74 -4.98
N ASN A 111 -9.97 -3.80 -4.95
CA ASN A 111 -10.74 -3.39 -3.78
C ASN A 111 -10.43 -4.26 -2.56
N GLY A 112 -10.26 -5.57 -2.75
CA GLY A 112 -9.82 -6.49 -1.70
C GLY A 112 -8.45 -6.10 -1.14
N PHE A 113 -7.49 -5.76 -2.02
CA PHE A 113 -6.14 -5.33 -1.65
C PHE A 113 -6.13 -4.01 -0.84
N CYS A 114 -6.95 -3.04 -1.24
CA CYS A 114 -7.05 -1.73 -0.58
C CYS A 114 -7.97 -1.70 0.64
N ARG A 115 -8.63 -2.81 0.99
CA ARG A 115 -9.67 -2.86 2.04
C ARG A 115 -9.21 -2.27 3.37
N GLU A 116 -8.01 -2.61 3.82
CA GLU A 116 -7.47 -2.14 5.11
C GLU A 116 -7.35 -0.60 5.14
N VAL A 117 -6.95 0.02 4.04
CA VAL A 117 -6.84 1.49 3.93
C VAL A 117 -8.23 2.11 3.86
N MET A 118 -9.13 1.55 3.05
CA MET A 118 -10.50 2.06 2.89
C MET A 118 -11.30 2.03 4.20
N GLN A 119 -11.07 1.03 5.05
CA GLN A 119 -11.73 0.92 6.37
C GLN A 119 -11.32 2.03 7.35
N ASN A 120 -10.23 2.75 7.10
CA ASN A 120 -9.81 3.90 7.90
C ASN A 120 -10.44 5.23 7.41
N LEU A 121 -11.16 5.23 6.28
CA LEU A 121 -11.89 6.40 5.80
C LEU A 121 -13.33 6.40 6.35
N PRO A 122 -13.93 7.58 6.57
CA PRO A 122 -15.36 7.66 6.85
C PRO A 122 -16.17 7.02 5.72
N MET A 123 -17.28 6.37 6.07
CA MET A 123 -18.06 5.53 5.15
C MET A 123 -18.39 6.22 3.83
N GLU A 124 -18.81 7.48 3.89
CA GLU A 124 -19.15 8.31 2.72
C GLU A 124 -17.97 8.46 1.74
N PHE A 125 -16.75 8.66 2.24
CA PHE A 125 -15.56 8.77 1.41
C PHE A 125 -15.03 7.42 0.97
N ALA A 126 -15.18 6.38 1.79
CA ALA A 126 -14.74 5.03 1.43
C ALA A 126 -15.51 4.50 0.21
N VAL A 127 -16.82 4.70 0.17
CA VAL A 127 -17.66 4.28 -0.96
C VAL A 127 -17.28 5.04 -2.23
N GLU A 128 -17.04 6.35 -2.12
CA GLU A 128 -16.66 7.16 -3.27
C GLU A 128 -15.26 6.79 -3.81
N ALA A 129 -14.29 6.60 -2.91
CA ALA A 129 -12.95 6.19 -3.26
C ALA A 129 -12.94 4.82 -3.96
N GLN A 130 -13.75 3.86 -3.52
CA GLN A 130 -13.89 2.55 -4.17
C GLN A 130 -14.42 2.67 -5.60
N LYS A 131 -15.42 3.53 -5.83
CA LYS A 131 -15.96 3.77 -7.17
C LYS A 131 -14.94 4.42 -8.09
N LEU A 132 -14.23 5.45 -7.61
CA LEU A 132 -13.20 6.14 -8.37
C LEU A 132 -12.03 5.21 -8.74
N VAL A 133 -11.64 4.31 -7.83
CA VAL A 133 -10.61 3.29 -8.11
C VAL A 133 -11.08 2.35 -9.21
N GLY A 134 -12.34 1.89 -9.16
CA GLY A 134 -12.91 1.04 -10.21
C GLY A 134 -12.86 1.69 -11.60
N ILE A 135 -13.36 2.92 -11.71
CA ILE A 135 -13.37 3.68 -12.99
C ILE A 135 -11.95 3.95 -13.49
N SER A 136 -11.00 4.25 -12.60
CA SER A 136 -9.61 4.52 -13.01
C SER A 136 -8.89 3.28 -13.55
N LEU A 137 -9.34 2.09 -13.15
CA LEU A 137 -8.81 0.82 -13.65
C LEU A 137 -9.42 0.44 -15.00
N GLU A 138 -10.65 0.85 -15.26
CA GLU A 138 -11.32 0.73 -16.56
C GLU A 138 -10.45 1.40 -17.65
N GLY A 139 -10.04 0.63 -18.66
CA GLY A 139 -9.18 1.10 -19.75
C GLY A 139 -7.68 1.34 -19.42
N SER A 140 -7.26 1.27 -18.15
CA SER A 140 -5.84 1.36 -17.75
C SER A 140 -5.12 0.01 -17.70
N VAL A 141 -5.90 -1.08 -17.83
CA VAL A 141 -5.42 -2.47 -17.82
C VAL A 141 -5.44 -2.97 -19.26
N GLY A 142 -4.30 -2.79 -19.96
CA GLY A 142 -4.08 -3.14 -21.38
C GLY A 142 -2.74 -2.64 -21.92
#